data_AF-Q54I63-F1
#
_entry.id   AF-Q54I63-F1
#
_cell.length_a   1.000
_cell.length_b   1.000
_cell.length_c   1.000
_cell.angle_alpha   90.00
_cell.angle_beta   90.00
_cell.angle_gamma   90.00
#
_symmetry.space_group_name_H-M   'P 1'
#
loop_
_entity.id
_entity.type
_entity.pdbx_description
1 polymer ?
#
loop_
_entity_poly.entity_id
_entity_poly.type
_entity_poly.pdbx_seq_one_letter_code
_entity_poly.pdbx_strand_id
1 'polypeptide(L)'
;MINNINRIKKTYNTFLNVNKLRYSTSIISSNILENDNNNIDDFEQVLKSTKVRMPTSALLLPKKPKVCIGMSGGVDSTITAKLLKLQGFDVTGVFIKSWDEVEDTGRCQGERDWKDALEASNFLDIPMYKADFVKDYWNRVFVDFLKDYKNGLTPNPDVWCNREIKFDLFFDFAKENFGVDYIATGHYSNLYYGEENVGDNNNNNLQLHRAIDKNKDQTFFLCMTKGERLKQAIFPIGGFTKENIVSFAKTIPNFSKITSKKSSRGICFIGKRPLPDFLSQYMTLKPGDFFDISTNSFIKGKKHKGSVCYTMGQKANIDSLSERYFIVRSDIERNIVYVCPESQFDQFSLYYEFNTHSFNWINEIPTEVKSEQGFKGRGICRHRGDVVNLTIKDTGKTSPIDGSVIYSVNLDQPLRSVASGQILCLFDRNTDRCFGGGVINSSPLYNPTQF
;
A
#
# COMPACT_ATOMS: atom_id res chain seq x y z
N MET A 1 29.24 -54.68 1.26
CA MET A 1 28.75 -53.29 1.08
C MET A 1 27.26 -53.10 1.34
N ILE A 2 26.42 -54.13 1.19
CA ILE A 2 24.96 -54.07 1.45
C ILE A 2 24.60 -53.77 2.92
N ASN A 3 25.49 -54.03 3.87
CA ASN A 3 25.24 -53.80 5.30
C ASN A 3 25.27 -52.33 5.76
N ASN A 4 25.69 -51.37 4.91
CA ASN A 4 25.68 -49.94 5.27
C ASN A 4 24.40 -49.19 4.88
N ILE A 5 23.52 -49.78 4.06
CA ILE A 5 22.25 -49.12 3.67
C ILE A 5 21.19 -49.24 4.79
N ASN A 6 21.26 -50.28 5.62
CA ASN A 6 20.27 -50.50 6.68
C ASN A 6 20.54 -49.69 7.96
N ARG A 7 21.72 -49.09 8.12
CA ARG A 7 22.01 -48.21 9.28
C ARG A 7 21.54 -46.77 9.08
N ILE A 8 21.33 -46.32 7.85
CA ILE A 8 20.80 -44.97 7.57
C ILE A 8 19.26 -44.93 7.68
N LYS A 9 18.56 -46.07 7.56
CA LYS A 9 17.10 -46.13 7.71
C LYS A 9 16.59 -46.22 9.16
N LYS A 10 17.47 -46.34 10.17
CA LYS A 10 17.03 -46.52 11.58
C LYS A 10 17.05 -45.25 12.44
N THR A 11 17.39 -44.09 11.89
CA THR A 11 17.26 -42.79 12.59
C THR A 11 16.16 -41.89 12.03
N TYR A 12 15.38 -42.38 11.05
CA TYR A 12 14.36 -41.58 10.36
C TYR A 12 12.92 -41.74 10.89
N ASN A 13 12.71 -42.44 12.02
CA ASN A 13 11.36 -42.74 12.51
C ASN A 13 11.05 -42.34 13.96
N THR A 14 11.82 -41.44 14.56
CA THR A 14 11.49 -40.94 15.90
C THR A 14 11.72 -39.44 15.96
N PHE A 15 10.83 -38.67 15.34
CA PHE A 15 10.31 -37.36 15.79
C PHE A 15 9.31 -36.83 14.74
N LEU A 16 8.38 -37.70 14.31
CA LEU A 16 7.08 -37.27 13.78
C LEU A 16 6.23 -36.82 14.97
N ASN A 17 6.61 -35.67 15.53
CA ASN A 17 5.76 -34.81 16.34
C ASN A 17 6.31 -33.40 16.17
N VAL A 18 6.30 -32.94 14.91
CA VAL A 18 6.44 -31.52 14.61
C VAL A 18 5.17 -30.87 15.14
N ASN A 19 5.26 -30.41 16.38
CA ASN A 19 4.32 -29.46 16.93
C ASN A 19 4.04 -28.42 15.86
N LYS A 20 2.75 -28.25 15.53
CA LYS A 20 2.23 -27.07 14.86
C LYS A 20 2.71 -25.88 15.67
N LEU A 21 3.88 -25.33 15.32
CA LEU A 21 4.37 -24.07 15.82
C LEU A 21 3.42 -23.03 15.26
N ARG A 22 2.34 -22.80 16.01
CA ARG A 22 1.53 -21.59 15.90
C ARG A 22 2.53 -20.45 15.89
N TYR A 23 2.56 -19.68 14.81
CA TYR A 23 3.21 -18.38 14.80
C TYR A 23 2.67 -17.62 16.01
N SER A 24 3.46 -17.59 17.08
CA SER A 24 3.16 -16.81 18.26
C SER A 24 3.32 -15.38 17.84
N THR A 25 2.21 -14.75 17.42
CA THR A 25 2.05 -13.32 17.59
C THR A 25 2.11 -13.09 19.09
N SER A 26 3.30 -12.87 19.62
CA SER A 26 3.44 -12.21 20.91
C SER A 26 2.85 -10.82 20.71
N ILE A 27 1.53 -10.73 20.86
CA ILE A 27 0.85 -9.50 21.18
C ILE A 27 1.57 -9.05 22.45
N ILE A 28 2.39 -8.01 22.35
CA ILE A 28 2.72 -7.25 23.55
C ILE A 28 1.35 -6.81 24.05
N SER A 29 0.88 -7.48 25.09
CA SER A 29 -0.45 -7.29 25.64
C SER A 29 -0.73 -5.80 25.72
N SER A 30 -1.89 -5.39 25.22
CA SER A 30 -2.42 -4.03 25.30
C SER A 30 -2.58 -3.50 26.74
N ASN A 31 -2.13 -4.26 27.74
CA ASN A 31 -2.16 -3.92 29.17
C ASN A 31 -1.07 -2.94 29.60
N ILE A 32 -0.21 -2.43 28.71
CA ILE A 32 0.79 -1.41 29.09
C ILE A 32 0.15 0.00 29.18
N LEU A 33 -1.09 0.23 28.74
CA LEU A 33 -1.63 1.59 28.63
C LEU A 33 -2.87 1.93 29.48
N GLU A 34 -3.10 1.25 30.60
CA GLU A 34 -4.14 1.67 31.57
C GLU A 34 -3.61 2.53 32.73
N ASN A 35 -2.34 2.96 32.72
CA ASN A 35 -1.83 3.91 33.72
C ASN A 35 -1.72 5.32 33.13
N ASP A 36 -2.60 6.21 33.57
CA ASP A 36 -2.65 7.65 33.24
C ASP A 36 -1.41 8.46 33.70
N ASN A 37 -0.34 7.80 34.16
CA ASN A 37 0.95 8.43 34.41
C ASN A 37 1.89 8.19 33.22
N ASN A 38 1.73 9.04 32.19
CA ASN A 38 2.61 9.17 31.03
C ASN A 38 4.05 9.51 31.43
N ASN A 39 4.82 8.56 31.98
CA ASN A 39 6.25 8.77 32.21
C ASN A 39 7.02 8.49 30.91
N ILE A 40 7.78 9.47 30.44
CA ILE A 40 8.66 9.38 29.26
C ILE A 40 9.57 8.15 29.36
N ASP A 41 10.05 7.82 30.57
CA ASP A 41 10.96 6.69 30.82
C ASP A 41 10.34 5.34 30.43
N ASP A 42 9.06 5.13 30.74
CA ASP A 42 8.38 3.87 30.44
C ASP A 42 8.22 3.68 28.92
N PHE A 43 7.96 4.77 28.20
CA PHE A 43 7.87 4.71 26.75
C PHE A 43 9.24 4.54 26.07
N GLU A 44 10.30 5.20 26.55
CA GLU A 44 11.63 4.93 26.01
C GLU A 44 12.02 3.46 26.21
N GLN A 45 11.55 2.81 27.28
CA GLN A 45 11.69 1.35 27.44
C GLN A 45 10.87 0.56 26.43
N VAL A 46 9.62 0.95 26.14
CA VAL A 46 8.81 0.34 25.06
C VAL A 46 9.53 0.48 23.71
N LEU A 47 10.04 1.65 23.37
CA LEU A 47 10.79 1.86 22.13
C LEU A 47 12.09 1.06 22.08
N LYS A 48 12.86 1.01 23.18
CA LYS A 48 14.10 0.22 23.27
C LYS A 48 13.85 -1.27 23.13
N SER A 49 12.73 -1.78 23.65
CA SER A 49 12.35 -3.20 23.59
C SER A 49 11.56 -3.59 22.34
N THR A 50 11.12 -2.63 21.53
CA THR A 50 10.37 -2.92 20.30
C THR A 50 11.23 -3.71 19.33
N LYS A 51 10.77 -4.90 18.94
CA LYS A 51 11.50 -5.74 17.99
C LYS A 51 11.54 -5.10 16.60
N VAL A 52 12.72 -4.62 16.21
CA VAL A 52 13.00 -4.23 14.82
C VAL A 52 13.29 -5.49 14.02
N ARG A 53 12.40 -5.81 13.07
CA ARG A 53 12.48 -7.03 12.26
C ARG A 53 13.39 -6.79 11.06
N MET A 54 14.42 -7.62 10.92
CA MET A 54 15.40 -7.64 9.83
C MET A 54 15.79 -9.10 9.54
N PRO A 55 16.43 -9.40 8.40
CA PRO A 55 17.07 -10.70 8.17
C PRO A 55 18.04 -11.09 9.31
N THR A 56 18.15 -12.38 9.60
CA THR A 56 18.99 -12.90 10.70
C THR A 56 20.47 -12.56 10.48
N SER A 57 20.93 -12.65 9.23
CA SER A 57 22.26 -12.21 8.80
C SER A 57 22.63 -10.79 9.26
N ALA A 58 21.68 -9.85 9.33
CA ALA A 58 21.94 -8.49 9.80
C ALA A 58 22.02 -8.36 11.33
N LEU A 59 21.41 -9.29 12.07
CA LEU A 59 21.49 -9.34 13.53
C LEU A 59 22.86 -9.87 14.02
N LEU A 60 23.61 -10.55 13.16
CA LEU A 60 24.93 -11.12 13.45
C LEU A 60 26.09 -10.13 13.19
N LEU A 61 25.80 -8.93 12.68
CA LEU A 61 26.84 -7.94 12.38
C LEU A 61 27.47 -7.37 13.67
N PRO A 62 28.81 -7.16 13.70
CA PRO A 62 29.51 -6.66 14.89
C PRO A 62 29.14 -5.21 15.24
N LYS A 63 28.66 -4.45 14.27
CA LYS A 63 28.08 -3.11 14.44
C LYS A 63 26.62 -3.16 14.00
N LYS A 64 25.76 -2.40 14.68
CA LYS A 64 24.39 -2.16 14.22
C LYS A 64 24.39 -1.62 12.77
N PRO A 65 23.47 -2.09 11.91
CA PRO A 65 23.37 -1.64 10.52
C PRO A 65 23.18 -0.12 10.38
N LYS A 66 23.65 0.43 9.26
CA LYS A 66 23.35 1.81 8.86
C LYS A 66 21.97 1.89 8.24
N VAL A 67 21.16 2.85 8.67
CA VAL A 67 19.76 2.99 8.23
C VAL A 67 19.48 4.41 7.77
N CYS A 68 19.01 4.54 6.53
CA CYS A 68 18.43 5.80 6.06
C CYS A 68 16.92 5.79 6.29
N ILE A 69 16.38 6.81 6.96
CA ILE A 69 14.94 6.93 7.17
C ILE A 69 14.33 8.00 6.27
N GLY A 70 13.28 7.61 5.53
CA GLY A 70 12.42 8.54 4.81
C GLY A 70 11.60 9.39 5.78
N MET A 71 11.91 10.68 5.88
CA MET A 71 11.33 11.62 6.84
C MET A 71 10.38 12.59 6.11
N SER A 72 9.09 12.58 6.47
CA SER A 72 8.09 13.51 5.92
C SER A 72 7.76 14.69 6.85
N GLY A 73 8.41 14.77 8.01
CA GLY A 73 8.10 15.76 9.05
C GLY A 73 6.84 15.45 9.86
N GLY A 74 6.19 14.31 9.60
CA GLY A 74 5.07 13.79 10.36
C GLY A 74 5.49 12.89 11.53
N VAL A 75 4.59 12.72 12.50
CA VAL A 75 4.85 11.96 13.74
C VAL A 75 5.30 10.51 13.49
N ASP A 76 4.82 9.85 12.44
CA ASP A 76 5.10 8.43 12.20
C ASP A 76 6.57 8.17 11.82
N SER A 77 7.13 8.96 10.89
CA SER A 77 8.56 8.88 10.55
C SER A 77 9.42 9.35 11.72
N THR A 78 9.00 10.38 12.46
CA THR A 78 9.79 10.87 13.60
C THR A 78 9.87 9.87 14.74
N ILE A 79 8.77 9.19 15.10
CA ILE A 79 8.81 8.14 16.12
C ILE A 79 9.61 6.92 15.62
N THR A 80 9.52 6.59 14.33
CA THR A 80 10.38 5.57 13.72
C THR A 80 11.87 5.90 13.86
N ALA A 81 12.26 7.15 13.59
CA ALA A 81 13.64 7.61 13.77
C ALA A 81 14.07 7.58 15.24
N LYS A 82 13.23 8.05 16.17
CA LYS A 82 13.53 8.01 17.62
C LYS A 82 13.75 6.57 18.09
N LEU A 83 12.87 5.65 17.68
CA LEU A 83 12.99 4.22 18.00
C LEU A 83 14.34 3.66 17.54
N LEU A 84 14.70 3.87 16.27
CA LEU A 84 15.96 3.37 15.72
C LEU A 84 17.18 4.00 16.42
N LYS A 85 17.17 5.31 16.68
CA LYS A 85 18.25 5.98 17.41
C LYS A 85 18.41 5.43 18.84
N LEU A 86 17.31 5.25 19.57
CA LEU A 86 17.32 4.68 20.94
C LEU A 86 17.87 3.25 20.99
N GLN A 87 17.76 2.50 19.91
CA GLN A 87 18.30 1.13 19.79
C GLN A 87 19.74 1.06 19.25
N GLY A 88 20.38 2.22 19.05
CA GLY A 88 21.79 2.32 18.65
C GLY A 88 22.05 2.11 17.16
N PHE A 89 21.03 2.25 16.30
CA PHE A 89 21.24 2.29 14.85
C PHE A 89 21.94 3.59 14.45
N ASP A 90 22.77 3.51 13.40
CA ASP A 90 23.37 4.67 12.75
C ASP A 90 22.33 5.24 11.76
N VAL A 91 21.63 6.30 12.18
CA VAL A 91 20.41 6.81 11.50
C VAL A 91 20.70 8.11 10.77
N THR A 92 20.41 8.13 9.47
CA THR A 92 20.43 9.34 8.63
C THR A 92 19.03 9.61 8.07
N GLY A 93 18.49 10.80 8.30
CA GLY A 93 17.22 11.24 7.73
C GLY A 93 17.37 11.69 6.27
N VAL A 94 16.39 11.33 5.43
CA VAL A 94 16.28 11.81 4.05
C VAL A 94 14.86 12.27 3.78
N PHE A 95 14.72 13.51 3.32
CA PHE A 95 13.46 14.05 2.80
C PHE A 95 13.39 13.79 1.30
N ILE A 96 12.33 13.11 0.87
CA ILE A 96 12.11 12.79 -0.53
C ILE A 96 11.18 13.85 -1.13
N LYS A 97 11.72 14.70 -2.01
CA LYS A 97 10.93 15.63 -2.81
C LYS A 97 10.51 14.93 -4.10
N SER A 98 9.25 14.50 -4.19
CA SER A 98 8.71 13.84 -5.40
C SER A 98 7.82 14.75 -6.25
N TRP A 99 7.52 15.95 -5.76
CA TRP A 99 6.62 16.87 -6.46
C TRP A 99 7.01 18.32 -6.18
N ASP A 100 6.82 19.19 -7.17
CA ASP A 100 6.98 20.63 -7.03
C ASP A 100 5.64 21.30 -7.30
N GLU A 101 4.92 21.62 -6.24
CA GLU A 101 3.67 22.36 -6.32
C GLU A 101 3.85 23.73 -5.68
N VAL A 102 3.59 24.78 -6.46
CA VAL A 102 3.36 26.11 -5.94
C VAL A 102 1.86 26.26 -5.72
N GLU A 103 1.43 26.45 -4.48
CA GLU A 103 0.03 26.76 -4.17
C GLU A 103 -0.34 28.15 -4.69
N ASP A 104 -1.65 28.45 -4.79
CA ASP A 104 -2.15 29.81 -5.14
C ASP A 104 -1.60 30.92 -4.23
N THR A 105 -1.15 30.56 -3.02
CA THR A 105 -0.50 31.47 -2.06
C THR A 105 0.97 31.78 -2.40
N GLY A 106 1.50 31.22 -3.49
CA GLY A 106 2.92 31.28 -3.86
C GLY A 106 3.83 30.41 -2.99
N ARG A 107 3.29 29.59 -2.07
CA ARG A 107 4.06 28.74 -1.17
C ARG A 107 4.11 27.31 -1.68
N CYS A 108 5.28 26.68 -1.60
CA CYS A 108 5.45 25.27 -1.95
C CYS A 108 5.15 24.36 -0.75
N GLN A 109 4.23 23.39 -0.92
CA GLN A 109 3.93 22.38 0.10
C GLN A 109 5.19 21.57 0.46
N GLY A 110 6.00 21.20 -0.54
CA GLY A 110 7.25 20.47 -0.34
C GLY A 110 8.29 21.24 0.48
N GLU A 111 8.28 22.58 0.46
CA GLU A 111 9.18 23.40 1.29
C GLU A 111 8.74 23.41 2.76
N ARG A 112 7.43 23.35 3.02
CA ARG A 112 6.91 23.21 4.40
C ARG A 112 7.26 21.84 4.96
N ASP A 113 7.03 20.79 4.19
CA ASP A 113 7.34 19.42 4.60
C ASP A 113 8.85 19.21 4.81
N TRP A 114 9.69 19.87 4.00
CA TRP A 114 11.14 19.89 4.22
C TRP A 114 11.52 20.54 5.56
N LYS A 115 11.01 21.75 5.84
CA LYS A 115 11.27 22.45 7.11
C LYS A 115 10.83 21.62 8.31
N ASP A 116 9.70 20.97 8.17
CA ASP A 116 9.14 20.08 9.19
C ASP A 116 10.00 18.84 9.43
N ALA A 117 10.51 18.22 8.36
CA ALA A 117 11.43 17.11 8.46
C ALA A 117 12.78 17.54 9.09
N LEU A 118 13.27 18.72 8.72
CA LEU A 118 14.51 19.30 9.28
C LEU A 118 14.36 19.59 10.77
N GLU A 119 13.26 20.22 11.20
CA GLU A 119 12.97 20.47 12.62
C GLU A 119 12.89 19.16 13.41
N ALA A 120 12.20 18.15 12.88
CA ALA A 120 12.13 16.83 13.49
C ALA A 120 13.52 16.15 13.60
N SER A 121 14.37 16.28 12.57
CA SER A 121 15.72 15.73 12.59
C SER A 121 16.64 16.43 13.58
N ASN A 122 16.54 17.76 13.72
CA ASN A 122 17.30 18.53 14.69
C ASN A 122 16.91 18.15 16.12
N PHE A 123 15.61 17.99 16.37
CA PHE A 123 15.12 17.53 17.67
C PHE A 123 15.66 16.14 18.03
N LEU A 124 15.71 15.23 17.05
CA LEU A 124 16.25 13.90 17.24
C LEU A 124 17.78 13.84 17.20
N ASP A 125 18.45 14.94 16.86
CA ASP A 125 19.90 15.00 16.65
C ASP A 125 20.38 13.92 15.66
N ILE A 126 19.78 13.90 14.46
CA ILE A 126 20.19 13.03 13.35
C ILE A 126 20.54 13.86 12.12
N PRO A 127 21.54 13.45 11.31
CA PRO A 127 21.81 14.10 10.02
C PRO A 127 20.60 14.05 9.11
N MET A 128 20.41 15.09 8.30
CA MET A 128 19.24 15.24 7.44
C MET A 128 19.63 15.73 6.05
N TYR A 129 19.22 15.00 5.02
CA TYR A 129 19.50 15.29 3.62
C TYR A 129 18.22 15.38 2.79
N LYS A 130 18.34 15.92 1.58
CA LYS A 130 17.24 16.04 0.62
C LYS A 130 17.57 15.24 -0.63
N ALA A 131 16.63 14.40 -1.05
CA ALA A 131 16.65 13.71 -2.34
C ALA A 131 15.59 14.34 -3.24
N ASP A 132 16.00 14.87 -4.39
CA ASP A 132 15.08 15.40 -5.40
C ASP A 132 14.78 14.32 -6.44
N PHE A 133 13.56 13.78 -6.39
CA PHE A 133 13.03 12.80 -7.32
C PHE A 133 11.83 13.35 -8.09
N VAL A 134 11.73 14.68 -8.28
CA VAL A 134 10.59 15.28 -9.00
C VAL A 134 10.53 14.75 -10.44
N LYS A 135 11.66 14.71 -11.14
CA LYS A 135 11.73 14.20 -12.52
C LYS A 135 11.46 12.70 -12.60
N ASP A 136 12.00 11.93 -11.67
CA ASP A 136 11.78 10.48 -11.62
C ASP A 136 10.32 10.13 -11.33
N TYR A 137 9.72 10.82 -10.35
CA TYR A 137 8.30 10.69 -10.05
C TYR A 137 7.43 10.99 -11.27
N TRP A 138 7.75 12.08 -11.98
CA TRP A 138 7.05 12.46 -13.19
C TRP A 138 7.06 11.32 -14.24
N ASN A 139 8.25 10.80 -14.54
CA ASN A 139 8.43 9.80 -15.58
C ASN A 139 7.96 8.39 -15.20
N ARG A 140 8.18 7.97 -13.95
CA ARG A 140 7.92 6.58 -13.50
C ARG A 140 6.53 6.36 -12.91
N VAL A 141 5.82 7.43 -12.55
CA VAL A 141 4.51 7.33 -11.89
C VAL A 141 3.49 8.21 -12.57
N PHE A 142 3.80 9.48 -12.78
CA PHE A 142 2.79 10.46 -13.17
C PHE A 142 2.36 10.35 -14.64
N VAL A 143 3.30 10.11 -15.55
CA VAL A 143 2.99 9.92 -16.98
C VAL A 143 2.03 8.73 -17.19
N ASP A 144 2.30 7.60 -16.54
CA ASP A 144 1.45 6.42 -16.60
C ASP A 144 0.10 6.65 -15.91
N PHE A 145 0.09 7.33 -14.77
CA PHE A 145 -1.15 7.78 -14.13
C PHE A 145 -2.04 8.60 -15.08
N LEU A 146 -1.49 9.55 -15.84
CA LEU A 146 -2.26 10.32 -16.82
C LEU A 146 -2.73 9.46 -18.01
N LYS A 147 -1.89 8.53 -18.47
CA LYS A 147 -2.23 7.57 -19.54
C LYS A 147 -3.40 6.69 -19.13
N ASP A 148 -3.39 6.18 -17.90
CA ASP A 148 -4.46 5.35 -17.35
C ASP A 148 -5.79 6.11 -17.29
N TYR A 149 -5.79 7.36 -16.82
CA TYR A 149 -7.00 8.20 -16.85
C TYR A 149 -7.51 8.45 -18.26
N LYS A 150 -6.62 8.70 -19.23
CA LYS A 150 -7.01 8.86 -20.65
C LYS A 150 -7.66 7.59 -21.22
N ASN A 151 -7.32 6.43 -20.68
CA ASN A 151 -7.88 5.14 -21.07
C ASN A 151 -9.10 4.72 -20.22
N GLY A 152 -9.62 5.62 -19.37
CA GLY A 152 -10.79 5.33 -18.53
C GLY A 152 -10.51 4.41 -17.35
N LEU A 153 -9.25 4.21 -16.99
CA LEU A 153 -8.84 3.45 -15.83
C LEU A 153 -8.82 4.35 -14.58
N THR A 154 -8.88 3.73 -13.41
CA THR A 154 -8.74 4.40 -12.11
C THR A 154 -7.43 3.97 -11.45
N PRO A 155 -6.29 4.59 -11.81
CA PRO A 155 -4.98 4.21 -11.27
C PRO A 155 -4.84 4.55 -9.79
N ASN A 156 -3.89 3.90 -9.12
CA ASN A 156 -3.48 4.22 -7.75
C ASN A 156 -2.02 4.68 -7.71
N PRO A 157 -1.73 5.98 -7.86
CA PRO A 157 -0.36 6.46 -7.95
C PRO A 157 0.42 6.31 -6.64
N ASP A 158 -0.25 6.18 -5.49
CA ASP A 158 0.45 5.99 -4.21
C ASP A 158 1.07 4.58 -4.10
N VAL A 159 0.43 3.57 -4.70
CA VAL A 159 1.01 2.21 -4.81
C VAL A 159 2.27 2.26 -5.69
N TRP A 160 2.19 2.92 -6.84
CA TRP A 160 3.31 3.07 -7.76
C TRP A 160 4.44 3.94 -7.18
N CYS A 161 4.11 5.01 -6.46
CA CYS A 161 5.08 5.82 -5.73
C CYS A 161 5.87 5.01 -4.70
N ASN A 162 5.20 4.13 -3.95
CA ASN A 162 5.90 3.23 -3.04
C ASN A 162 6.84 2.29 -3.80
N ARG A 163 6.32 1.61 -4.83
CA ARG A 163 7.09 0.66 -5.63
C ARG A 163 8.31 1.31 -6.31
N GLU A 164 8.12 2.41 -7.01
CA GLU A 164 9.12 2.98 -7.94
C GLU A 164 10.00 4.05 -7.30
N ILE A 165 9.53 4.74 -6.25
CA ILE A 165 10.24 5.89 -5.67
C ILE A 165 10.72 5.58 -4.26
N LYS A 166 9.81 5.22 -3.35
CA LYS A 166 10.16 5.08 -1.92
C LYS A 166 10.97 3.85 -1.58
N PHE A 167 10.84 2.77 -2.35
CA PHE A 167 11.57 1.52 -2.07
C PHE A 167 12.56 1.12 -3.16
N ASP A 168 12.54 1.79 -4.31
CA ASP A 168 13.51 1.57 -5.39
C ASP A 168 14.53 2.71 -5.40
N LEU A 169 14.18 3.88 -5.94
CA LEU A 169 15.11 5.01 -6.04
C LEU A 169 15.64 5.51 -4.70
N PHE A 170 14.81 5.57 -3.66
CA PHE A 170 15.27 5.99 -2.34
C PHE A 170 16.31 5.01 -1.77
N PHE A 171 16.13 3.71 -1.98
CA PHE A 171 17.12 2.74 -1.53
C PHE A 171 18.44 2.94 -2.25
N ASP A 172 18.42 3.04 -3.59
CA ASP A 172 19.64 3.22 -4.38
C ASP A 172 20.36 4.51 -3.99
N PHE A 173 19.63 5.63 -3.88
CA PHE A 173 20.18 6.90 -3.39
C PHE A 173 20.81 6.75 -2.00
N ALA A 174 20.12 6.11 -1.06
CA ALA A 174 20.63 5.93 0.29
C ALA A 174 21.89 5.04 0.31
N LYS A 175 21.92 3.99 -0.52
CA LYS A 175 23.04 3.08 -0.63
C LYS A 175 24.26 3.78 -1.22
N GLU A 176 24.08 4.52 -2.31
CA GLU A 176 25.16 5.22 -3.02
C GLU A 176 25.75 6.37 -2.20
N ASN A 177 24.90 7.16 -1.53
CA ASN A 177 25.35 8.39 -0.86
C ASN A 177 25.81 8.16 0.59
N PHE A 178 25.30 7.13 1.27
CA PHE A 178 25.57 6.91 2.70
C PHE A 178 26.04 5.48 3.03
N GLY A 179 26.06 4.58 2.05
CA GLY A 179 26.49 3.20 2.24
C GLY A 179 25.57 2.41 3.16
N VAL A 180 24.26 2.71 3.19
CA VAL A 180 23.33 2.08 4.13
C VAL A 180 23.12 0.60 3.86
N ASP A 181 22.71 -0.13 4.89
CA ASP A 181 22.29 -1.53 4.77
C ASP A 181 20.78 -1.63 4.53
N TYR A 182 20.02 -0.71 5.13
CA TYR A 182 18.57 -0.69 5.08
C TYR A 182 18.00 0.73 4.93
N ILE A 183 16.78 0.80 4.43
CA ILE A 183 15.94 1.99 4.53
C ILE A 183 14.80 1.77 5.53
N ALA A 184 14.38 2.82 6.21
CA ALA A 184 13.24 2.82 7.12
C ALA A 184 12.21 3.86 6.71
N THR A 185 10.95 3.61 7.07
CA THR A 185 9.85 4.57 6.88
C THR A 185 8.84 4.42 8.01
N GLY A 186 8.01 5.44 8.21
CA GLY A 186 6.87 5.39 9.14
C GLY A 186 5.65 4.65 8.57
N HIS A 187 5.84 3.53 7.86
CA HIS A 187 4.72 2.75 7.35
C HIS A 187 4.16 1.81 8.43
N TYR A 188 2.83 1.77 8.56
CA TYR A 188 2.12 0.78 9.34
C TYR A 188 2.00 -0.50 8.52
N SER A 189 3.03 -1.35 8.60
CA SER A 189 3.09 -2.69 8.00
C SER A 189 4.14 -3.49 8.74
N ASN A 190 4.12 -4.82 8.61
CA ASN A 190 5.09 -5.69 9.28
C ASN A 190 5.83 -6.53 8.25
N LEU A 191 7.15 -6.65 8.39
CA LEU A 191 7.97 -7.59 7.64
C LEU A 191 8.43 -8.71 8.57
N TYR A 192 8.12 -9.95 8.22
CA TYR A 192 8.61 -11.13 8.92
C TYR A 192 9.61 -11.87 8.03
N TYR A 193 10.60 -12.47 8.67
CA TYR A 193 11.63 -13.27 8.04
C TYR A 193 11.56 -14.65 8.71
N GLY A 194 11.40 -15.72 7.93
CA GLY A 194 11.49 -17.09 8.46
C GLY A 194 12.93 -17.43 8.90
N GLU A 195 13.10 -18.57 9.57
CA GLU A 195 14.43 -19.08 9.92
C GLU A 195 15.27 -19.29 8.65
N GLU A 196 16.53 -18.86 8.67
CA GLU A 196 17.50 -19.10 7.59
C GLU A 196 17.99 -20.56 7.72
N ASN A 197 17.64 -21.45 6.79
CA ASN A 197 18.23 -22.78 6.75
C ASN A 197 19.68 -22.68 6.25
N VAL A 198 20.67 -22.83 7.14
CA VAL A 198 22.09 -22.83 6.76
C VAL A 198 22.32 -23.90 5.66
N GLY A 199 22.59 -23.46 4.43
CA GLY A 199 22.87 -24.34 3.29
C GLY A 199 21.96 -24.16 2.06
N ASP A 200 20.84 -23.44 2.17
CA ASP A 200 19.97 -23.14 1.03
C ASP A 200 20.10 -21.66 0.61
N ASN A 201 20.70 -21.40 -0.56
CA ASN A 201 20.85 -20.04 -1.11
C ASN A 201 19.51 -19.39 -1.47
N ASN A 202 18.40 -20.15 -1.42
CA ASN A 202 17.04 -19.68 -1.67
C ASN A 202 16.21 -19.47 -0.38
N ASN A 203 16.83 -19.17 0.77
CA ASN A 203 16.17 -18.78 2.03
C ASN A 203 15.42 -17.44 1.95
N ASN A 204 14.58 -17.27 0.95
CA ASN A 204 13.80 -16.07 0.77
C ASN A 204 12.50 -16.21 1.56
N ASN A 205 12.54 -16.05 2.88
CA ASN A 205 11.36 -16.20 3.74
C ASN A 205 10.71 -14.85 4.12
N LEU A 206 10.86 -13.83 3.28
CA LEU A 206 10.24 -12.52 3.55
C LEU A 206 8.72 -12.63 3.41
N GLN A 207 8.01 -12.13 4.42
CA GLN A 207 6.57 -12.01 4.41
C GLN A 207 6.15 -10.59 4.79
N LEU A 208 5.40 -9.94 3.91
CA LEU A 208 4.69 -8.70 4.23
C LEU A 208 3.39 -9.05 4.95
N HIS A 209 3.10 -8.36 6.06
CA HIS A 209 1.91 -8.58 6.87
C HIS A 209 1.23 -7.26 7.20
N ARG A 210 -0.09 -7.33 7.38
CA ARG A 210 -0.89 -6.19 7.83
C ARG A 210 -0.40 -5.62 9.14
N ALA A 211 -0.58 -4.31 9.31
CA ALA A 211 -0.40 -3.66 10.61
C ALA A 211 -1.38 -4.19 11.65
N ILE A 212 -1.04 -3.96 12.93
CA ILE A 212 -1.99 -4.16 14.04
C ILE A 212 -3.16 -3.18 13.90
N ASP A 213 -2.87 -1.91 13.58
CA ASP A 213 -3.89 -0.90 13.31
C ASP A 213 -4.46 -1.03 11.90
N LYS A 214 -5.63 -1.68 11.79
CA LYS A 214 -6.29 -1.90 10.50
C LYS A 214 -6.77 -0.61 9.83
N ASN A 215 -6.97 0.48 10.58
CA ASN A 215 -7.38 1.78 10.02
C ASN A 215 -6.21 2.54 9.38
N LYS A 216 -4.98 2.13 9.73
CA LYS A 216 -3.73 2.72 9.28
C LYS A 216 -2.87 1.76 8.48
N ASP A 217 -3.27 0.50 8.36
CA ASP A 217 -2.58 -0.52 7.59
C ASP A 217 -2.25 -0.03 6.17
N GLN A 218 -0.96 0.02 5.88
CA GLN A 218 -0.41 0.49 4.60
C GLN A 218 0.07 -0.66 3.71
N THR A 219 -0.23 -1.91 4.08
CA THR A 219 0.12 -3.10 3.30
C THR A 219 -0.41 -3.04 1.88
N PHE A 220 -1.61 -2.46 1.70
CA PHE A 220 -2.18 -2.19 0.37
C PHE A 220 -1.25 -1.37 -0.53
N PHE A 221 -0.57 -0.35 0.01
CA PHE A 221 0.35 0.49 -0.76
C PHE A 221 1.70 -0.18 -1.04
N LEU A 222 2.04 -1.21 -0.28
CA LEU A 222 3.30 -1.96 -0.40
C LEU A 222 3.15 -3.26 -1.20
N CYS A 223 1.93 -3.68 -1.53
CA CYS A 223 1.69 -4.99 -2.15
C CYS A 223 2.31 -5.15 -3.55
N MET A 224 2.56 -4.03 -4.24
CA MET A 224 3.25 -3.99 -5.53
C MET A 224 4.76 -3.75 -5.42
N THR A 225 5.30 -3.50 -4.22
CA THR A 225 6.73 -3.34 -4.01
C THR A 225 7.45 -4.67 -4.21
N LYS A 226 8.55 -4.65 -4.96
CA LYS A 226 9.34 -5.85 -5.24
C LYS A 226 9.88 -6.46 -3.93
N GLY A 227 9.81 -7.78 -3.79
CA GLY A 227 10.30 -8.49 -2.61
C GLY A 227 11.75 -8.19 -2.27
N GLU A 228 12.61 -8.10 -3.29
CA GLU A 228 14.04 -7.74 -3.14
C GLU A 228 14.25 -6.40 -2.42
N ARG A 229 13.41 -5.40 -2.72
CA ARG A 229 13.47 -4.07 -2.09
C ARG A 229 12.86 -4.08 -0.70
N LEU A 230 11.78 -4.83 -0.49
CA LEU A 230 11.19 -5.00 0.85
C LEU A 230 12.15 -5.71 1.82
N LYS A 231 13.05 -6.60 1.35
CA LYS A 231 14.08 -7.20 2.22
C LYS A 231 14.96 -6.16 2.89
N GLN A 232 15.19 -5.05 2.20
CA GLN A 232 16.07 -3.96 2.61
C GLN A 232 15.29 -2.82 3.30
N ALA A 233 14.02 -3.05 3.63
CA ALA A 233 13.16 -2.09 4.30
C ALA A 233 12.90 -2.45 5.76
N ILE A 234 12.64 -1.43 6.59
CA ILE A 234 12.30 -1.57 8.01
C ILE A 234 11.03 -0.76 8.33
N PHE A 235 10.05 -1.41 8.96
CA PHE A 235 8.77 -0.82 9.39
C PHE A 235 8.54 -1.07 10.90
N PRO A 236 9.23 -0.34 11.79
CA PRO A 236 9.24 -0.70 13.20
C PRO A 236 7.93 -0.32 13.92
N ILE A 237 7.10 0.54 13.32
CA ILE A 237 5.84 0.99 13.92
C ILE A 237 4.61 0.15 13.55
N GLY A 238 4.74 -0.87 12.69
CA GLY A 238 3.62 -1.73 12.30
C GLY A 238 2.98 -2.53 13.44
N GLY A 239 3.65 -2.59 14.60
CA GLY A 239 3.16 -3.18 15.85
C GLY A 239 2.40 -2.21 16.77
N PHE A 240 2.13 -0.98 16.35
CA PHE A 240 1.41 0.01 17.17
C PHE A 240 0.14 0.49 16.51
N THR A 241 -0.77 1.03 17.32
CA THR A 241 -1.85 1.87 16.82
C THR A 241 -1.39 3.30 16.65
N LYS A 242 -2.02 4.03 15.70
CA LYS A 242 -1.73 5.45 15.52
C LYS A 242 -2.06 6.26 16.76
N GLU A 243 -3.09 5.86 17.49
CA GLU A 243 -3.45 6.46 18.77
C GLU A 243 -2.34 6.29 19.78
N ASN A 244 -1.77 5.09 19.92
CA ASN A 244 -0.61 4.88 20.78
C ASN A 244 0.57 5.76 20.33
N ILE A 245 0.94 5.73 19.05
CA ILE A 245 2.04 6.56 18.51
C ILE A 245 1.83 8.06 18.80
N VAL A 246 0.61 8.58 18.65
CA VAL A 246 0.29 9.99 18.91
C VAL A 246 0.29 10.31 20.40
N SER A 247 -0.31 9.47 21.24
CA SER A 247 -0.30 9.62 22.69
C SER A 247 1.13 9.64 23.21
N PHE A 248 1.98 8.72 22.74
CA PHE A 248 3.40 8.69 23.04
C PHE A 248 4.13 9.94 22.57
N ALA A 249 3.89 10.35 21.34
CA ALA A 249 4.54 11.54 20.81
C ALA A 249 4.19 12.79 21.63
N LYS A 250 3.01 12.88 22.26
CA LYS A 250 2.65 14.00 23.14
C LYS A 250 3.41 14.03 24.46
N THR A 251 3.98 12.91 24.93
CA THR A 251 4.75 12.86 26.18
C THR A 251 6.18 13.38 25.99
N ILE A 252 6.68 13.39 24.76
CA ILE A 252 8.03 13.85 24.44
C ILE A 252 8.07 15.40 24.50
N PRO A 253 8.99 16.01 25.27
CA PRO A 253 9.16 17.46 25.29
C PRO A 253 9.35 18.04 23.89
N ASN A 254 8.76 19.20 23.61
CA ASN A 254 8.84 19.91 22.31
C ASN A 254 8.23 19.18 21.09
N PHE A 255 7.63 17.99 21.26
CA PHE A 255 7.05 17.23 20.16
C PHE A 255 5.60 17.61 19.82
N SER A 256 4.96 18.44 20.66
CA SER A 256 3.56 18.85 20.51
C SER A 256 3.24 19.41 19.13
N LYS A 257 4.17 20.18 18.54
CA LYS A 257 4.07 20.74 17.17
C LYS A 257 4.04 19.66 16.07
N ILE A 258 4.74 18.55 16.25
CA ILE A 258 4.72 17.41 15.30
C ILE A 258 3.40 16.65 15.43
N THR A 259 2.90 16.49 16.67
CA THR A 259 1.65 15.75 16.95
C THR A 259 0.37 16.48 16.53
N SER A 260 0.38 17.81 16.48
CA SER A 260 -0.79 18.61 16.10
C SER A 260 -1.06 18.60 14.59
N LYS A 261 -0.14 18.04 13.79
CA LYS A 261 -0.26 17.97 12.34
C LYS A 261 -1.32 16.96 11.92
N LYS A 262 -2.18 17.38 10.97
CA LYS A 262 -3.17 16.50 10.36
C LYS A 262 -2.46 15.50 9.44
N SER A 263 -2.88 14.24 9.46
CA SER A 263 -2.45 13.27 8.45
C SER A 263 -2.88 13.73 7.05
N SER A 264 -1.99 13.62 6.06
CA SER A 264 -2.32 13.84 4.66
C SER A 264 -3.50 12.94 4.27
N ARG A 265 -4.53 13.53 3.65
CA ARG A 265 -5.65 12.82 3.03
C ARG A 265 -5.62 13.10 1.54
N GLY A 266 -6.05 12.14 0.73
CA GLY A 266 -5.99 12.22 -0.73
C GLY A 266 -4.70 11.59 -1.26
N ILE A 267 -4.51 11.70 -2.57
CA ILE A 267 -3.30 11.26 -3.26
C ILE A 267 -2.12 12.12 -2.79
N CYS A 268 -0.99 11.50 -2.45
CA CYS A 268 0.09 12.14 -1.68
C CYS A 268 0.57 13.48 -2.24
N PHE A 269 0.62 13.64 -3.58
CA PHE A 269 1.13 14.83 -4.27
C PHE A 269 0.03 15.76 -4.82
N ILE A 270 -1.22 15.29 -4.88
CA ILE A 270 -2.36 16.11 -5.35
C ILE A 270 -2.96 16.91 -4.17
N GLY A 271 -2.87 16.35 -2.96
CA GLY A 271 -3.45 16.93 -1.75
C GLY A 271 -4.98 16.89 -1.76
N LYS A 272 -5.62 17.98 -1.30
CA LYS A 272 -7.09 18.08 -1.18
C LYS A 272 -7.79 18.63 -2.42
N ARG A 273 -7.08 18.83 -3.53
CA ARG A 273 -7.64 19.42 -4.74
C ARG A 273 -8.66 18.47 -5.39
N PRO A 274 -9.80 18.97 -5.92
CA PRO A 274 -10.70 18.13 -6.70
C PRO A 274 -10.00 17.55 -7.91
N LEU A 275 -10.19 16.24 -8.15
CA LEU A 275 -9.56 15.54 -9.26
C LEU A 275 -9.80 16.18 -10.64
N PRO A 276 -11.02 16.67 -10.99
CA PRO A 276 -11.23 17.34 -12.27
C PRO A 276 -10.34 18.57 -12.45
N ASP A 277 -10.19 19.39 -11.41
CA ASP A 277 -9.43 20.65 -11.47
C ASP A 277 -7.92 20.37 -11.54
N PHE A 278 -7.49 19.23 -11.00
CA PHE A 278 -6.14 18.72 -11.17
C PHE A 278 -5.90 18.21 -12.59
N LEU A 279 -6.77 17.34 -13.11
CA LEU A 279 -6.60 16.73 -14.44
C LEU A 279 -6.68 17.77 -15.57
N SER A 280 -7.48 18.83 -15.42
CA SER A 280 -7.59 19.90 -16.43
C SER A 280 -6.27 20.64 -16.73
N GLN A 281 -5.28 20.53 -15.84
CA GLN A 281 -3.95 21.13 -16.05
C GLN A 281 -3.08 20.32 -17.02
N TYR A 282 -3.40 19.04 -17.24
CA TYR A 282 -2.58 18.10 -18.00
C TYR A 282 -3.31 17.48 -19.19
N MET A 283 -4.63 17.63 -19.26
CA MET A 283 -5.45 17.17 -20.38
C MET A 283 -6.69 18.02 -20.54
N THR A 284 -7.18 18.13 -21.78
CA THR A 284 -8.44 18.81 -22.08
C THR A 284 -9.61 17.97 -21.58
N LEU A 285 -10.37 18.53 -20.64
CA LEU A 285 -11.63 17.94 -20.19
C LEU A 285 -12.79 18.53 -21.01
N LYS A 286 -13.56 17.65 -21.67
CA LYS A 286 -14.74 18.05 -22.46
C LYS A 286 -16.01 17.79 -21.65
N PRO A 287 -16.85 18.80 -21.39
CA PRO A 287 -18.15 18.55 -20.79
C PRO A 287 -18.98 17.59 -21.64
N GLY A 288 -19.72 16.70 -20.99
CA GLY A 288 -20.56 15.69 -21.63
C GLY A 288 -21.81 15.41 -20.80
N ASP A 289 -22.67 14.54 -21.31
CA ASP A 289 -23.99 14.29 -20.74
C ASP A 289 -23.97 13.06 -19.83
N PHE A 290 -24.80 13.10 -18.78
CA PHE A 290 -25.08 11.92 -17.97
C PHE A 290 -26.18 11.09 -18.61
N PHE A 291 -25.97 9.78 -18.69
CA PHE A 291 -26.95 8.81 -19.16
C PHE A 291 -27.46 7.98 -17.99
N ASP A 292 -28.76 8.04 -17.70
CA ASP A 292 -29.40 7.21 -16.70
C ASP A 292 -29.73 5.84 -17.30
N ILE A 293 -29.03 4.81 -16.84
CA ILE A 293 -29.24 3.44 -17.31
C ILE A 293 -30.55 2.82 -16.82
N SER A 294 -31.12 3.33 -15.72
CA SER A 294 -32.38 2.82 -15.18
C SER A 294 -33.59 3.28 -16.00
N THR A 295 -33.53 4.51 -16.51
CA THR A 295 -34.58 5.10 -17.36
C THR A 295 -34.26 5.02 -18.85
N ASN A 296 -33.07 4.51 -19.20
CA ASN A 296 -32.54 4.45 -20.56
C ASN A 296 -32.60 5.81 -21.29
N SER A 297 -32.22 6.89 -20.59
CA SER A 297 -32.33 8.25 -21.14
C SER A 297 -31.27 9.20 -20.59
N PHE A 298 -30.94 10.24 -21.37
CA PHE A 298 -30.07 11.30 -20.91
C PHE A 298 -30.75 12.18 -19.87
N ILE A 299 -30.01 12.54 -18.82
CA ILE A 299 -30.48 13.48 -17.79
C ILE A 299 -30.40 14.90 -18.35
N LYS A 300 -31.55 15.44 -18.76
CA LYS A 300 -31.64 16.74 -19.45
C LYS A 300 -31.00 17.88 -18.65
N GLY A 301 -30.18 18.69 -19.32
CA GLY A 301 -29.59 19.91 -18.76
C GLY A 301 -28.50 19.69 -17.71
N LYS A 302 -28.09 18.44 -17.45
CA LYS A 302 -27.05 18.10 -16.48
C LYS A 302 -25.81 17.60 -17.21
N LYS A 303 -24.67 18.26 -16.96
CA LYS A 303 -23.39 17.93 -17.60
C LYS A 303 -22.32 17.58 -16.59
N HIS A 304 -21.47 16.66 -16.98
CA HIS A 304 -20.25 16.31 -16.25
C HIS A 304 -19.06 17.10 -16.80
N LYS A 305 -17.98 17.26 -16.03
CA LYS A 305 -16.79 18.04 -16.45
C LYS A 305 -15.93 17.35 -17.52
N GLY A 306 -16.01 16.02 -17.60
CA GLY A 306 -15.32 15.18 -18.57
C GLY A 306 -15.29 13.74 -18.08
N SER A 307 -15.63 12.78 -18.94
CA SER A 307 -15.87 11.37 -18.57
C SER A 307 -14.70 10.72 -17.82
N VAL A 308 -13.46 11.08 -18.15
CA VAL A 308 -12.23 10.60 -17.48
C VAL A 308 -12.15 10.94 -15.99
N CYS A 309 -12.89 11.96 -15.52
CA CYS A 309 -12.86 12.37 -14.12
C CYS A 309 -13.76 11.55 -13.19
N TYR A 310 -14.52 10.62 -13.75
CA TYR A 310 -15.60 9.93 -13.05
C TYR A 310 -15.33 8.43 -13.04
N THR A 311 -15.24 7.88 -11.84
CA THR A 311 -15.01 6.46 -11.59
C THR A 311 -16.29 5.81 -11.08
N MET A 312 -16.53 4.56 -11.46
CA MET A 312 -17.60 3.73 -10.91
C MET A 312 -17.63 3.76 -9.37
N GLY A 313 -18.83 3.82 -8.80
CA GLY A 313 -19.05 3.90 -7.35
C GLY A 313 -18.94 5.29 -6.74
N GLN A 314 -18.45 6.27 -7.50
CA GLN A 314 -18.51 7.66 -7.05
C GLN A 314 -19.94 8.19 -7.16
N LYS A 315 -20.32 9.07 -6.24
CA LYS A 315 -21.54 9.87 -6.36
C LYS A 315 -21.39 10.82 -7.55
N ALA A 316 -22.39 10.86 -8.44
CA ALA A 316 -22.36 11.68 -9.65
C ALA A 316 -22.53 13.19 -9.38
N ASN A 317 -22.98 13.57 -8.18
CA ASN A 317 -23.25 14.96 -7.75
C ASN A 317 -24.12 15.75 -8.74
N ILE A 318 -25.25 15.16 -9.13
CA ILE A 318 -26.24 15.79 -10.00
C ILE A 318 -27.33 16.40 -9.12
N ASP A 319 -27.47 17.73 -9.19
CA ASP A 319 -28.47 18.45 -8.40
C ASP A 319 -29.90 18.26 -8.93
N SER A 320 -30.89 18.51 -8.07
CA SER A 320 -32.32 18.54 -8.42
C SER A 320 -32.91 17.19 -8.88
N LEU A 321 -32.32 16.07 -8.45
CA LEU A 321 -32.89 14.74 -8.62
C LEU A 321 -33.57 14.28 -7.31
N SER A 322 -34.54 13.36 -7.42
CA SER A 322 -35.30 12.83 -6.27
C SER A 322 -34.45 12.01 -5.31
N GLU A 323 -33.36 11.42 -5.78
CA GLU A 323 -32.42 10.64 -4.98
C GLU A 323 -30.97 10.87 -5.42
N ARG A 324 -30.02 10.30 -4.67
CA ARG A 324 -28.61 10.36 -5.02
C ARG A 324 -28.33 9.43 -6.20
N TYR A 325 -27.56 9.91 -7.15
CA TYR A 325 -27.09 9.13 -8.29
C TYR A 325 -25.63 8.72 -8.13
N PHE A 326 -25.32 7.52 -8.57
CA PHE A 326 -23.98 6.93 -8.54
C PHE A 326 -23.52 6.56 -9.94
N ILE A 327 -22.21 6.63 -10.15
CA ILE A 327 -21.57 6.33 -11.42
C ILE A 327 -21.45 4.82 -11.55
N VAL A 328 -21.91 4.30 -12.68
CA VAL A 328 -21.85 2.88 -13.03
C VAL A 328 -20.69 2.62 -13.97
N ARG A 329 -20.51 3.46 -15.00
CA ARG A 329 -19.31 3.43 -15.85
C ARG A 329 -19.10 4.78 -16.52
N SER A 330 -17.90 4.99 -17.03
CA SER A 330 -17.57 6.10 -17.92
C SER A 330 -17.15 5.57 -19.27
N ASP A 331 -17.71 6.11 -20.34
CA ASP A 331 -17.35 5.82 -21.72
C ASP A 331 -16.57 7.02 -22.26
N ILE A 332 -15.25 6.82 -22.36
CA ILE A 332 -14.33 7.91 -22.67
C ILE A 332 -14.44 8.33 -24.13
N GLU A 333 -14.63 7.37 -25.03
CA GLU A 333 -14.74 7.61 -26.47
C GLU A 333 -15.99 8.41 -26.82
N ARG A 334 -17.15 8.02 -26.25
CA ARG A 334 -18.41 8.73 -26.44
C ARG A 334 -18.56 9.94 -25.52
N ASN A 335 -17.67 10.08 -24.54
CA ASN A 335 -17.72 11.08 -23.48
C ASN A 335 -19.07 11.09 -22.74
N ILE A 336 -19.53 9.91 -22.32
CA ILE A 336 -20.78 9.70 -21.58
C ILE A 336 -20.45 9.11 -20.20
N VAL A 337 -21.05 9.66 -19.14
CA VAL A 337 -21.02 9.05 -17.80
C VAL A 337 -22.36 8.38 -17.52
N TYR A 338 -22.33 7.06 -17.40
CA TYR A 338 -23.49 6.25 -17.09
C TYR A 338 -23.71 6.25 -15.59
N VAL A 339 -24.93 6.58 -15.18
CA VAL A 339 -25.34 6.72 -13.79
C VAL A 339 -26.63 5.97 -13.53
N CYS A 340 -26.89 5.64 -12.27
CA CYS A 340 -28.18 5.14 -11.85
C CYS A 340 -28.55 5.72 -10.47
N PRO A 341 -29.84 5.68 -10.11
CA PRO A 341 -30.28 5.97 -8.76
C PRO A 341 -29.67 5.03 -7.71
N GLU A 342 -29.48 5.53 -6.49
CA GLU A 342 -28.96 4.76 -5.35
C GLU A 342 -29.76 3.50 -5.07
N SER A 343 -31.10 3.58 -5.16
CA SER A 343 -32.02 2.45 -4.98
C SER A 343 -31.76 1.26 -5.92
N GLN A 344 -31.12 1.50 -7.06
CA GLN A 344 -30.81 0.46 -8.07
C GLN A 344 -29.29 0.21 -8.19
N PHE A 345 -28.46 0.88 -7.40
CA PHE A 345 -27.01 0.86 -7.60
C PHE A 345 -26.40 -0.54 -7.45
N ASP A 346 -26.95 -1.38 -6.56
CA ASP A 346 -26.48 -2.76 -6.37
C ASP A 346 -26.69 -3.62 -7.62
N GLN A 347 -27.74 -3.38 -8.39
CA GLN A 347 -28.01 -4.11 -9.63
C GLN A 347 -26.89 -3.94 -10.66
N PHE A 348 -26.23 -2.78 -10.67
CA PHE A 348 -25.27 -2.40 -11.70
C PHE A 348 -23.82 -2.36 -11.22
N SER A 349 -23.57 -2.49 -9.91
CA SER A 349 -22.25 -2.28 -9.31
C SER A 349 -21.65 -3.50 -8.62
N LEU A 350 -22.41 -4.57 -8.43
CA LEU A 350 -21.96 -5.76 -7.70
C LEU A 350 -21.18 -6.74 -8.59
N TYR A 351 -19.87 -6.86 -8.37
CA TYR A 351 -19.02 -7.82 -9.07
C TYR A 351 -18.94 -9.14 -8.32
N TYR A 352 -19.05 -10.25 -9.05
CA TYR A 352 -18.81 -11.61 -8.54
C TYR A 352 -17.45 -12.16 -8.97
N GLU A 353 -16.93 -11.65 -10.08
CA GLU A 353 -15.61 -12.01 -10.60
C GLU A 353 -14.97 -10.82 -11.33
N PHE A 354 -13.66 -10.86 -11.47
CA PHE A 354 -12.87 -9.96 -12.30
C PHE A 354 -11.53 -10.59 -12.64
N ASN A 355 -10.80 -9.99 -13.58
CA ASN A 355 -9.45 -10.41 -13.91
C ASN A 355 -8.42 -9.45 -13.31
N THR A 356 -7.21 -9.95 -13.11
CA THR A 356 -6.04 -9.13 -12.78
C THR A 356 -4.88 -9.45 -13.72
N HIS A 357 -3.99 -8.48 -13.88
CA HIS A 357 -2.73 -8.64 -14.61
C HIS A 357 -1.61 -7.91 -13.87
N SER A 358 -0.38 -7.96 -14.41
CA SER A 358 0.82 -7.34 -13.84
C SER A 358 1.06 -7.72 -12.38
N PHE A 359 0.73 -8.95 -12.00
CA PHE A 359 0.76 -9.37 -10.60
C PHE A 359 2.19 -9.38 -10.05
N ASN A 360 2.45 -8.60 -9.00
CA ASN A 360 3.69 -8.62 -8.23
C ASN A 360 3.53 -9.63 -7.09
N TRP A 361 4.18 -10.77 -7.20
CA TRP A 361 4.30 -11.74 -6.12
C TRP A 361 5.52 -11.40 -5.27
N ILE A 362 5.32 -11.06 -3.99
CA ILE A 362 6.40 -10.53 -3.13
C ILE A 362 7.51 -11.55 -2.91
N ASN A 363 7.17 -12.84 -2.86
CA ASN A 363 8.16 -13.86 -2.54
C ASN A 363 7.85 -15.22 -3.16
N GLU A 364 6.60 -15.65 -3.06
CA GLU A 364 6.15 -16.92 -3.59
C GLU A 364 4.83 -16.76 -4.31
N ILE A 365 4.62 -17.60 -5.31
CA ILE A 365 3.34 -17.82 -5.94
C ILE A 365 2.75 -19.05 -5.25
N PRO A 366 1.59 -18.96 -4.57
CA PRO A 366 0.93 -20.14 -4.04
C PRO A 366 0.70 -21.15 -5.17
N THR A 367 1.14 -22.40 -4.97
CA THR A 367 1.09 -23.44 -6.02
C THR A 367 -0.32 -23.67 -6.55
N GLU A 368 -1.31 -23.50 -5.67
CA GLU A 368 -2.74 -23.64 -5.90
C GLU A 368 -3.26 -22.64 -6.94
N VAL A 369 -2.58 -21.52 -7.17
CA VAL A 369 -2.95 -20.55 -8.21
C VAL A 369 -2.96 -21.21 -9.60
N LYS A 370 -2.10 -22.21 -9.84
CA LYS A 370 -2.06 -22.98 -11.09
C LYS A 370 -2.94 -24.23 -11.08
N SER A 371 -3.53 -24.57 -9.93
CA SER A 371 -4.43 -25.71 -9.81
C SER A 371 -5.80 -25.42 -10.41
N GLU A 372 -6.58 -26.47 -10.65
CA GLU A 372 -7.95 -26.30 -11.12
C GLU A 372 -8.83 -25.57 -10.10
N GLN A 373 -8.59 -25.82 -8.80
CA GLN A 373 -9.36 -25.28 -7.69
C GLN A 373 -9.00 -23.82 -7.36
N GLY A 374 -7.85 -23.33 -7.82
CA GLY A 374 -7.33 -22.00 -7.50
C GLY A 374 -6.87 -21.86 -6.04
N PHE A 375 -6.24 -20.72 -5.73
CA PHE A 375 -5.82 -20.37 -4.38
C PHE A 375 -6.93 -19.62 -3.65
N LYS A 376 -7.37 -20.16 -2.50
CA LYS A 376 -8.37 -19.50 -1.64
C LYS A 376 -7.67 -18.52 -0.69
N GLY A 377 -8.03 -17.26 -0.78
CA GLY A 377 -7.43 -16.19 0.01
C GLY A 377 -8.44 -15.13 0.42
N ARG A 378 -7.90 -13.98 0.82
CA ARG A 378 -8.65 -12.73 1.05
C ARG A 378 -8.06 -11.62 0.19
N GLY A 379 -8.83 -10.59 -0.11
CA GLY A 379 -8.35 -9.46 -0.90
C GLY A 379 -8.93 -8.13 -0.49
N ILE A 380 -8.22 -7.06 -0.83
CA ILE A 380 -8.70 -5.68 -0.76
C ILE A 380 -8.49 -5.06 -2.14
N CYS A 381 -9.54 -4.50 -2.75
CA CYS A 381 -9.48 -3.94 -4.12
C CYS A 381 -9.29 -2.41 -4.16
N ARG A 382 -9.31 -1.74 -3.01
CA ARG A 382 -9.05 -0.30 -2.86
C ARG A 382 -8.61 -0.01 -1.43
N HIS A 383 -7.78 1.01 -1.21
CA HIS A 383 -7.38 1.40 0.14
C HIS A 383 -8.61 1.70 1.03
N ARG A 384 -8.67 1.05 2.21
CA ARG A 384 -9.82 1.03 3.13
C ARG A 384 -11.12 0.45 2.55
N GLY A 385 -11.02 -0.34 1.50
CA GLY A 385 -12.11 -1.20 1.06
C GLY A 385 -12.29 -2.39 2.00
N ASP A 386 -13.41 -3.07 1.83
CA ASP A 386 -13.71 -4.29 2.58
C ASP A 386 -12.71 -5.40 2.23
N VAL A 387 -12.36 -6.18 3.25
CA VAL A 387 -11.60 -7.41 3.06
C VAL A 387 -12.58 -8.50 2.65
N VAL A 388 -12.43 -9.00 1.43
CA VAL A 388 -13.33 -10.02 0.87
C VAL A 388 -12.63 -11.36 0.75
N ASN A 389 -13.36 -12.43 0.97
CA ASN A 389 -12.89 -13.78 0.65
C ASN A 389 -12.97 -14.01 -0.86
N LEU A 390 -11.95 -14.64 -1.42
CA LEU A 390 -11.86 -14.87 -2.86
C LEU A 390 -11.08 -16.14 -3.22
N THR A 391 -11.20 -16.55 -4.47
CA THR A 391 -10.37 -17.58 -5.11
C THR A 391 -9.69 -16.99 -6.35
N ILE A 392 -8.36 -17.08 -6.42
CA ILE A 392 -7.56 -16.59 -7.55
C ILE A 392 -6.92 -17.76 -8.32
N LYS A 393 -6.96 -17.69 -9.66
CA LYS A 393 -6.47 -18.75 -10.54
C LYS A 393 -5.81 -18.19 -11.79
N ASP A 394 -4.66 -18.76 -12.16
CA ASP A 394 -3.97 -18.52 -13.44
C ASP A 394 -4.88 -18.98 -14.60
N THR A 395 -5.12 -18.08 -15.55
CA THR A 395 -6.00 -18.37 -16.70
C THR A 395 -5.29 -19.08 -17.85
N GLY A 396 -3.97 -19.22 -17.80
CA GLY A 396 -3.13 -19.67 -18.91
C GLY A 396 -3.00 -18.64 -20.05
N LYS A 397 -3.57 -17.45 -19.89
CA LYS A 397 -3.53 -16.36 -20.87
C LYS A 397 -2.60 -15.24 -20.41
N THR A 398 -2.09 -14.48 -21.38
CA THR A 398 -1.26 -13.29 -21.12
C THR A 398 -2.01 -12.02 -21.47
N SER A 399 -1.75 -10.96 -20.70
CA SER A 399 -2.29 -9.63 -20.92
C SER A 399 -1.74 -9.05 -22.21
N PRO A 400 -2.59 -8.49 -23.10
CA PRO A 400 -2.12 -7.79 -24.29
C PRO A 400 -1.42 -6.45 -23.96
N ILE A 401 -1.53 -5.97 -22.71
CA ILE A 401 -0.98 -4.69 -22.27
C ILE A 401 0.53 -4.79 -22.04
N ASP A 402 0.98 -5.86 -21.38
CA ASP A 402 2.36 -6.00 -20.89
C ASP A 402 2.90 -7.44 -20.95
N GLY A 403 2.15 -8.39 -21.52
CA GLY A 403 2.54 -9.80 -21.61
C GLY A 403 2.49 -10.57 -20.29
N SER A 404 2.03 -9.95 -19.20
CA SER A 404 1.94 -10.61 -17.88
C SER A 404 0.84 -11.67 -17.83
N VAL A 405 0.95 -12.64 -16.94
CA VAL A 405 -0.10 -13.65 -16.71
C VAL A 405 -1.39 -12.98 -16.24
N ILE A 406 -2.51 -13.34 -16.85
CA ILE A 406 -3.84 -12.96 -16.39
C ILE A 406 -4.32 -13.95 -15.33
N TYR A 407 -4.75 -13.44 -14.17
CA TYR A 407 -5.39 -14.22 -13.14
C TYR A 407 -6.88 -13.88 -13.03
N SER A 408 -7.72 -14.91 -13.04
CA SER A 408 -9.15 -14.79 -12.71
C SER A 408 -9.33 -14.76 -11.20
N VAL A 409 -10.24 -13.91 -10.73
CA VAL A 409 -10.58 -13.75 -9.31
C VAL A 409 -12.08 -13.94 -9.16
N ASN A 410 -12.47 -14.97 -8.43
CA ASN A 410 -13.85 -15.25 -8.04
C ASN A 410 -14.06 -14.80 -6.59
N LEU A 411 -15.11 -14.04 -6.34
CA LEU A 411 -15.43 -13.52 -5.01
C LEU A 411 -16.46 -14.42 -4.32
N ASP A 412 -16.21 -14.77 -3.06
CA ASP A 412 -17.16 -15.58 -2.26
C ASP A 412 -18.46 -14.80 -2.00
N GLN A 413 -18.39 -13.46 -1.97
CA GLN A 413 -19.50 -12.52 -1.83
C GLN A 413 -19.29 -11.36 -2.79
N PRO A 414 -20.35 -10.82 -3.42
CA PRO A 414 -20.17 -9.77 -4.42
C PRO A 414 -19.60 -8.49 -3.80
N LEU A 415 -18.76 -7.79 -4.55
CA LEU A 415 -18.14 -6.54 -4.14
C LEU A 415 -18.63 -5.38 -5.02
N ARG A 416 -19.03 -4.28 -4.38
CA ARG A 416 -19.43 -3.06 -5.10
C ARG A 416 -18.22 -2.39 -5.76
N SER A 417 -18.41 -1.98 -7.01
CA SER A 417 -17.55 -1.01 -7.71
C SER A 417 -16.07 -1.40 -7.79
N VAL A 418 -15.80 -2.59 -8.33
CA VAL A 418 -14.44 -3.04 -8.63
C VAL A 418 -13.92 -2.30 -9.86
N ALA A 419 -13.18 -1.20 -9.68
CA ALA A 419 -12.73 -0.34 -10.78
C ALA A 419 -11.44 -0.85 -11.45
N SER A 420 -11.43 -0.95 -12.79
CA SER A 420 -10.22 -1.23 -13.56
C SER A 420 -9.11 -0.20 -13.30
N GLY A 421 -7.86 -0.64 -13.23
CA GLY A 421 -6.69 0.17 -12.89
C GLY A 421 -6.42 0.29 -11.38
N GLN A 422 -7.38 -0.06 -10.52
CA GLN A 422 -7.09 -0.25 -9.10
C GLN A 422 -6.27 -1.53 -8.87
N ILE A 423 -5.86 -1.75 -7.61
CA ILE A 423 -5.00 -2.86 -7.24
C ILE A 423 -5.78 -3.84 -6.37
N LEU A 424 -5.73 -5.13 -6.71
CA LEU A 424 -6.04 -6.20 -5.78
C LEU A 424 -4.82 -6.44 -4.91
N CYS A 425 -4.93 -6.20 -3.61
CA CYS A 425 -3.94 -6.67 -2.62
C CYS A 425 -4.41 -8.02 -2.06
N LEU A 426 -3.62 -9.08 -2.31
CA LEU A 426 -3.95 -10.47 -1.98
C LEU A 426 -3.33 -10.89 -0.66
N PHE A 427 -4.16 -11.47 0.20
CA PHE A 427 -3.79 -11.99 1.50
C PHE A 427 -4.10 -13.48 1.61
N ASP A 428 -3.40 -14.12 2.56
CA ASP A 428 -3.77 -15.42 3.07
C ASP A 428 -5.20 -15.45 3.63
N ARG A 429 -5.83 -16.63 3.58
CA ARG A 429 -7.22 -16.81 4.02
C ARG A 429 -7.41 -16.54 5.51
N ASN A 430 -6.45 -16.94 6.34
CA ASN A 430 -6.60 -17.00 7.80
C ASN A 430 -5.59 -16.13 8.56
N THR A 431 -4.58 -15.60 7.87
CA THR A 431 -3.52 -14.78 8.46
C THR A 431 -3.43 -13.42 7.77
N ASP A 432 -2.66 -12.51 8.35
CA ASP A 432 -2.43 -11.16 7.82
C ASP A 432 -1.33 -11.12 6.72
N ARG A 433 -0.81 -12.28 6.31
CA ARG A 433 0.21 -12.39 5.27
C ARG A 433 -0.32 -11.88 3.93
N CYS A 434 0.39 -10.93 3.33
CA CYS A 434 0.20 -10.45 1.97
C CYS A 434 1.10 -11.25 1.02
N PHE A 435 0.53 -11.78 -0.06
CA PHE A 435 1.26 -12.45 -1.13
C PHE A 435 1.72 -11.47 -2.21
N GLY A 436 1.09 -10.30 -2.27
CA GLY A 436 1.37 -9.26 -3.25
C GLY A 436 0.10 -8.64 -3.79
N GLY A 437 0.15 -8.17 -5.03
CA GLY A 437 -1.03 -7.61 -5.68
C GLY A 437 -0.95 -7.57 -7.19
N GLY A 438 -2.07 -7.25 -7.83
CA GLY A 438 -2.20 -7.14 -9.28
C GLY A 438 -3.15 -6.03 -9.70
N VAL A 439 -2.95 -5.52 -10.92
CA VAL A 439 -3.80 -4.49 -11.51
C VAL A 439 -5.12 -5.13 -11.91
N ILE A 440 -6.22 -4.55 -11.43
CA ILE A 440 -7.58 -4.99 -11.71
C ILE A 440 -7.94 -4.63 -13.15
N ASN A 441 -8.46 -5.61 -13.88
CA ASN A 441 -9.16 -5.43 -15.14
C ASN A 441 -10.56 -6.02 -14.99
N SER A 442 -11.49 -5.17 -14.60
CA SER A 442 -12.91 -5.49 -14.51
C SER A 442 -13.57 -5.24 -15.86
N SER A 443 -14.23 -6.25 -16.43
CA SER A 443 -15.22 -6.00 -17.47
C SER A 443 -16.52 -5.56 -16.78
N PRO A 444 -17.20 -4.50 -17.21
CA PRO A 444 -18.50 -4.17 -16.64
C PRO A 444 -19.44 -5.36 -16.84
N LEU A 445 -20.15 -5.77 -15.78
CA LEU A 445 -21.16 -6.84 -15.87
C LEU A 445 -22.25 -6.52 -16.88
N TYR A 446 -22.50 -5.23 -17.10
CA TYR A 446 -23.45 -4.71 -18.07
C TYR A 446 -22.72 -4.11 -19.27
N ASN A 447 -23.01 -4.62 -20.47
CA ASN A 447 -22.54 -4.04 -21.72
C ASN A 447 -23.71 -3.36 -22.47
N PRO A 448 -23.85 -2.02 -22.43
CA PRO A 448 -24.95 -1.32 -23.08
C PRO A 448 -24.93 -1.44 -24.61
N THR A 449 -23.83 -1.81 -25.26
CA THR A 449 -23.80 -2.00 -26.73
C THR A 449 -24.58 -3.24 -27.20
N GLN A 450 -25.30 -3.91 -26.31
CA GLN A 450 -26.38 -4.83 -26.70
C GLN A 450 -27.70 -4.10 -27.05
N PHE A 451 -27.75 -2.77 -26.93
CA PHE A 451 -28.79 -1.87 -27.45
C PHE A 451 -28.17 -0.88 -28.44
#